data_AF-A0A8H3G6F3-F1
#
_entry.id   AF-A0A8H3G6F3-F1
#
_cell.length_a   1.000
_cell.length_b   1.000
_cell.length_c   1.000
_cell.angle_alpha   90.00
_cell.angle_beta   90.00
_cell.angle_gamma   90.00
#
_symmetry.space_group_name_H-M   'P 1'
#
loop_
_entity.id
_entity.type
_entity.pdbx_description
1 polymer ?
#
loop_
_entity_poly.entity_id
_entity_poly.type
_entity_poly.pdbx_seq_one_letter_code
_entity_poly.pdbx_strand_id
1 'polypeptide(L)'
;MGGVAFTCAQAGGNVIGILPRAIKASGGEGTGPVVASKNSEDEAIWNSMEAVFVDSMHERKKIMAARSGAFVALPGGYGTFEEVLEVITWNQLGIHLKPVVVVNARGYYEPLKLLIQNGVREGFIKPANASLVTILDPPSDGDWGKALVQVLGTWKPDEAAGYKWDWSLTQPSKESIDAI
;
A
#
# COMPACT_ATOMS: atom_id res chain seq x y z
N MET A 1 10.36 -1.68 -5.55
CA MET A 1 9.33 -0.74 -6.05
C MET A 1 9.82 0.18 -7.17
N GLY A 2 11.09 0.61 -7.17
CA GLY A 2 11.62 1.52 -8.21
C GLY A 2 11.39 1.07 -9.66
N GLY A 3 11.53 -0.23 -9.96
CA GLY A 3 11.26 -0.74 -11.32
C GLY A 3 9.83 -0.48 -11.81
N VAL A 4 8.81 -0.67 -10.95
CA VAL A 4 7.41 -0.41 -11.32
C VAL A 4 7.14 1.08 -11.49
N ALA A 5 7.69 1.91 -10.60
CA ALA A 5 7.63 3.37 -10.73
C ALA A 5 8.24 3.82 -12.07
N PHE A 6 9.43 3.32 -12.41
CA PHE A 6 10.10 3.63 -13.66
C PHE A 6 9.28 3.23 -14.88
N THR A 7 8.81 1.98 -14.95
CA THR A 7 8.01 1.51 -16.08
C THR A 7 6.68 2.25 -16.20
N CYS A 8 6.06 2.63 -15.08
CA CYS A 8 4.86 3.45 -15.09
C CYS A 8 5.11 4.83 -15.72
N ALA A 9 6.17 5.53 -15.28
CA ALA A 9 6.55 6.82 -15.86
C ALA A 9 6.96 6.70 -17.34
N GLN A 10 7.71 5.66 -17.69
CA GLN A 10 8.10 5.37 -19.08
C GLN A 10 6.87 5.16 -19.99
N ALA A 11 5.82 4.54 -19.45
CA ALA A 11 4.54 4.36 -20.16
C ALA A 11 3.65 5.62 -20.16
N GLY A 12 4.14 6.76 -19.66
CA GLY A 12 3.40 8.03 -19.59
C GLY A 12 2.48 8.17 -18.38
N GLY A 13 2.57 7.27 -17.40
CA GLY A 13 1.84 7.36 -16.14
C GLY A 13 2.44 8.40 -15.19
N ASN A 14 1.60 9.02 -14.36
CA ASN A 14 2.07 9.92 -13.32
C ASN A 14 2.53 9.13 -12.08
N VAL A 15 3.72 9.44 -11.58
CA VAL A 15 4.33 8.76 -10.43
C VAL A 15 4.67 9.78 -9.37
N ILE A 16 4.17 9.54 -8.16
CA ILE A 16 4.41 10.39 -6.99
C ILE A 16 5.07 9.55 -5.91
N GLY A 17 6.32 9.85 -5.57
CA GLY A 17 7.03 9.27 -4.44
C GLY A 17 6.78 10.06 -3.15
N ILE A 18 6.28 9.43 -2.10
CA ILE A 18 6.14 10.06 -0.77
C ILE A 18 7.27 9.56 0.11
N LEU A 19 8.24 10.43 0.40
CA LEU A 19 9.54 10.05 0.95
C LEU A 19 9.86 10.85 2.23
N PRO A 20 10.16 10.18 3.36
CA PRO A 20 10.72 10.86 4.51
C PRO A 20 12.06 11.53 4.17
N ARG A 21 12.30 12.74 4.68
CA ARG A 21 13.58 13.45 4.46
C ARG A 21 14.80 12.66 4.94
N ALA A 22 14.65 11.84 5.99
CA ALA A 22 15.69 10.95 6.48
C ALA A 22 16.15 9.93 5.41
N ILE A 23 15.22 9.45 4.57
CA ILE A 23 15.52 8.53 3.47
C ILE A 23 16.27 9.28 2.36
N LYS A 24 15.83 10.50 2.01
CA LYS A 24 16.54 11.35 1.04
C LYS A 24 17.97 11.65 1.49
N ALA A 25 18.15 12.01 2.76
CA ALA A 25 19.45 12.34 3.34
C ALA A 25 20.41 11.13 3.33
N SER A 26 19.86 9.91 3.44
CA SER A 26 20.61 8.66 3.35
C SER A 26 20.90 8.19 1.92
N GLY A 27 20.52 8.97 0.89
CA GLY A 27 20.71 8.62 -0.52
C GLY A 27 19.61 7.74 -1.13
N GLY A 28 18.44 7.62 -0.48
CA GLY A 28 17.29 6.82 -0.94
C GLY A 28 17.03 5.58 -0.08
N GLU A 29 16.04 4.76 -0.47
CA GLU A 29 15.56 3.60 0.32
C GLU A 29 16.51 2.39 0.39
N GLY A 30 17.79 2.52 -0.01
CA GLY A 30 18.80 1.45 0.14
C GLY A 30 18.50 0.12 -0.56
N THR A 31 17.35 -0.02 -1.24
CA THR A 31 16.81 -1.25 -1.82
C THR A 31 16.57 -1.10 -3.33
N GLY A 32 17.50 -0.40 -4.01
CA GLY A 32 17.80 -0.55 -5.43
C GLY A 32 16.77 -0.02 -6.47
N PRO A 33 17.21 0.48 -7.63
CA PRO A 33 18.51 1.04 -7.91
C PRO A 33 18.40 2.57 -8.04
N VAL A 34 19.25 3.30 -7.33
CA VAL A 34 19.94 4.41 -8.00
C VAL A 34 20.89 3.71 -8.97
N VAL A 35 20.39 3.14 -10.07
CA VAL A 35 21.26 2.94 -11.23
C VAL A 35 21.49 4.38 -11.60
N ALA A 36 22.66 4.91 -11.24
CA ALA A 36 23.13 6.15 -11.85
C ALA A 36 22.89 5.96 -13.35
N SER A 37 21.92 6.72 -13.86
CA SER A 37 21.33 6.48 -15.16
C SER A 37 22.43 6.23 -16.18
N LYS A 38 22.36 5.10 -16.91
CA LYS A 38 23.43 4.76 -17.86
C LYS A 38 23.36 5.61 -19.14
N ASN A 39 22.24 6.31 -19.37
CA ASN A 39 22.00 7.19 -20.50
C ASN A 39 21.13 8.40 -20.10
N SER A 40 21.01 9.40 -20.98
CA SER A 40 20.22 10.61 -20.71
C SER A 40 18.71 10.38 -20.69
N GLU A 41 18.21 9.31 -21.32
CA GLU A 41 16.78 9.02 -21.44
C GLU A 41 16.20 8.48 -20.14
N ASP A 42 16.87 7.51 -19.52
CA ASP A 42 16.48 6.97 -18.22
C ASP A 42 16.51 8.06 -17.14
N GLU A 43 17.46 9.01 -17.23
CA GLU A 43 17.57 10.14 -16.31
C GLU A 43 16.38 11.10 -16.46
N ALA A 44 15.97 11.38 -17.70
CA ALA A 44 14.78 12.18 -17.96
C ALA A 44 13.51 11.52 -17.40
N ILE A 45 13.39 10.20 -17.48
CA ILE A 45 12.26 9.45 -16.90
C ILE A 45 12.25 9.60 -15.37
N TRP A 46 13.37 9.35 -14.70
CA TRP A 46 13.47 9.53 -13.24
C TRP A 46 13.15 10.96 -12.80
N ASN A 47 13.64 11.95 -13.53
CA ASN A 47 13.42 13.37 -13.24
C ASN A 47 11.99 13.85 -13.55
N SER A 48 11.19 13.07 -14.30
CA SER A 48 9.80 13.41 -14.58
C SER A 48 8.83 13.06 -13.44
N MET A 49 9.28 12.27 -12.45
CA MET A 49 8.45 11.85 -11.31
C MET A 49 8.35 12.93 -10.23
N GLU A 50 7.17 13.08 -9.62
CA GLU A 50 6.97 13.95 -8.48
C GLU A 50 7.50 13.31 -7.19
N ALA A 51 8.09 14.10 -6.30
CA ALA A 51 8.46 13.66 -4.96
C ALA A 51 7.89 14.60 -3.89
N VAL A 52 7.10 14.04 -2.97
CA VAL A 52 6.60 14.71 -1.78
C VAL A 52 7.48 14.31 -0.59
N PHE A 53 8.18 15.28 -0.02
CA PHE A 53 9.02 15.06 1.16
C PHE A 53 8.24 15.30 2.44
N VAL A 54 8.31 14.36 3.38
CA VAL A 54 7.64 14.40 4.68
C VAL A 54 8.64 14.28 5.83
N ASP A 55 8.23 14.69 7.02
CA ASP A 55 9.14 14.75 8.17
C ASP A 55 9.09 13.48 9.03
N SER A 56 8.08 12.61 8.83
CA SER A 56 7.95 11.35 9.57
C SER A 56 7.34 10.21 8.74
N MET A 57 7.55 8.96 9.19
CA MET A 57 6.88 7.79 8.63
C MET A 57 5.36 7.82 8.86
N HIS A 58 4.90 8.41 9.95
CA HIS A 58 3.47 8.51 10.24
C HIS A 58 2.78 9.45 9.25
N GLU A 59 3.39 10.61 8.98
CA GLU A 59 2.94 11.54 7.94
C GLU A 59 2.97 10.90 6.56
N ARG A 60 4.06 10.19 6.21
CA ARG A 60 4.18 9.41 4.97
C ARG A 60 2.96 8.51 4.76
N LYS A 61 2.68 7.64 5.73
CA LYS A 61 1.58 6.66 5.67
C LYS A 61 0.22 7.35 5.54
N LYS A 62 0.00 8.44 6.30
CA LYS A 62 -1.24 9.21 6.25
C LYS A 62 -1.48 9.85 4.87
N ILE A 63 -0.47 10.48 4.28
CA ILE A 63 -0.58 11.09 2.95
C ILE A 63 -0.76 10.01 1.88
N MET A 64 0.00 8.91 1.95
CA MET A 64 -0.16 7.78 1.04
C MET A 64 -1.60 7.26 1.06
N ALA A 65 -2.15 6.97 2.25
CA ALA A 65 -3.51 6.46 2.34
C ALA A 65 -4.57 7.49 1.92
N ALA A 66 -4.34 8.79 2.14
CA ALA A 66 -5.26 9.84 1.68
C ALA A 66 -5.30 9.94 0.14
N ARG A 67 -4.14 9.84 -0.52
CA ARG A 67 -4.01 9.99 -1.98
C ARG A 67 -4.29 8.72 -2.77
N SER A 68 -4.22 7.54 -2.14
CA SER A 68 -4.43 6.25 -2.82
C SER A 68 -5.91 5.92 -3.04
N GLY A 69 -6.24 5.35 -4.21
CA GLY A 69 -7.53 4.69 -4.45
C GLY A 69 -7.51 3.20 -4.06
N ALA A 70 -6.33 2.59 -4.06
CA ALA A 70 -6.09 1.20 -3.68
C ALA A 70 -4.65 1.04 -3.20
N PHE A 71 -4.36 -0.07 -2.53
CA PHE A 71 -3.03 -0.45 -2.09
C PHE A 71 -2.61 -1.75 -2.78
N VAL A 72 -1.42 -1.74 -3.37
CA VAL A 72 -0.84 -2.92 -4.02
C VAL A 72 0.55 -3.15 -3.46
N ALA A 73 0.77 -4.35 -2.92
CA ALA A 73 2.06 -4.75 -2.39
C ALA A 73 2.70 -5.81 -3.29
N LEU A 74 3.95 -5.56 -3.65
CA LEU A 74 4.83 -6.52 -4.30
C LEU A 74 5.72 -7.19 -3.24
N PRO A 75 6.36 -8.34 -3.55
CA PRO A 75 7.31 -8.97 -2.65
C PRO A 75 8.32 -7.98 -2.06
N GLY A 76 8.39 -7.94 -0.75
CA GLY A 76 9.19 -6.98 0.02
C GLY A 76 9.44 -7.48 1.44
N GLY A 77 10.31 -6.78 2.17
CA GLY A 77 10.69 -7.14 3.54
C GLY A 77 9.78 -6.55 4.61
N TYR A 78 10.32 -6.38 5.82
CA TYR A 78 9.57 -5.90 6.98
C TYR A 78 8.84 -4.57 6.77
N GLY A 79 9.43 -3.63 6.04
CA GLY A 79 8.76 -2.35 5.73
C GLY A 79 7.46 -2.57 4.96
N THR A 80 7.47 -3.41 3.93
CA THR A 80 6.27 -3.75 3.17
C THR A 80 5.26 -4.52 4.01
N PHE A 81 5.72 -5.43 4.88
CA PHE A 81 4.80 -6.16 5.77
C PHE A 81 4.10 -5.22 6.75
N GLU A 82 4.83 -4.27 7.34
CA GLU A 82 4.27 -3.25 8.23
C GLU A 82 3.24 -2.39 7.50
N GLU A 83 3.58 -1.87 6.31
CA GLU A 83 2.68 -1.03 5.51
C GLU A 83 1.41 -1.79 5.10
N VAL A 84 1.52 -3.06 4.68
CA VAL A 84 0.38 -3.90 4.29
C VAL A 84 -0.54 -4.18 5.48
N LEU A 85 0.00 -4.61 6.61
CA LEU A 85 -0.81 -4.95 7.79
C LEU A 85 -1.48 -3.70 8.39
N GLU A 86 -0.83 -2.54 8.33
CA GLU A 86 -1.40 -1.26 8.73
C GLU A 86 -2.64 -0.91 7.89
N VAL A 87 -2.56 -0.95 6.56
CA VAL A 87 -3.71 -0.57 5.71
C VAL A 87 -4.86 -1.60 5.78
N ILE A 88 -4.56 -2.88 6.03
CA ILE A 88 -5.58 -3.89 6.34
C ILE A 88 -6.27 -3.53 7.66
N THR A 89 -5.49 -3.15 8.66
CA THR A 89 -6.02 -2.75 9.98
C THR A 89 -6.86 -1.47 9.86
N TRP A 90 -6.47 -0.49 9.05
CA TRP A 90 -7.27 0.72 8.81
C TRP A 90 -8.59 0.43 8.09
N ASN A 91 -8.61 -0.51 7.15
CA ASN A 91 -9.84 -1.08 6.60
C ASN A 91 -10.69 -1.70 7.72
N GLN A 92 -10.10 -2.54 8.56
CA GLN A 92 -10.81 -3.18 9.67
C GLN A 92 -11.35 -2.16 10.67
N LEU A 93 -10.64 -1.06 10.92
CA LEU A 93 -11.06 0.00 11.84
C LEU A 93 -12.12 0.93 11.25
N GLY A 94 -12.43 0.83 9.95
CA GLY A 94 -13.35 1.75 9.28
C GLY A 94 -12.75 3.13 8.97
N ILE A 95 -11.42 3.26 9.01
CA ILE A 95 -10.71 4.51 8.68
C ILE A 95 -10.75 4.78 7.16
N HIS A 96 -10.71 3.71 6.36
CA HIS A 96 -10.98 3.76 4.93
C HIS A 96 -11.66 2.48 4.47
N LEU A 97 -12.17 2.48 3.23
CA LEU A 97 -12.66 1.29 2.57
C LEU A 97 -12.08 1.23 1.15
N LYS A 98 -10.87 0.68 1.04
CA LYS A 98 -10.10 0.67 -0.21
C LYS A 98 -9.51 -0.73 -0.46
N PRO A 99 -9.40 -1.18 -1.72
CA PRO A 99 -8.81 -2.47 -2.02
C PRO A 99 -7.37 -2.56 -1.51
N VAL A 100 -7.04 -3.69 -0.88
CA VAL A 100 -5.65 -4.06 -0.54
C VAL A 100 -5.34 -5.37 -1.26
N VAL A 101 -4.40 -5.31 -2.20
CA VAL A 101 -3.97 -6.47 -3.00
C VAL A 101 -2.51 -6.75 -2.73
N VAL A 102 -2.20 -8.00 -2.42
CA VAL A 102 -0.83 -8.48 -2.22
C VAL A 102 -0.49 -9.45 -3.34
N VAL A 103 0.51 -9.13 -4.14
CA VAL A 103 0.90 -9.93 -5.31
C VAL A 103 1.77 -11.11 -4.88
N ASN A 104 1.22 -12.31 -4.96
CA ASN A 104 1.86 -13.56 -4.56
C ASN A 104 2.75 -14.13 -5.68
N ALA A 105 3.70 -13.32 -6.14
CA ALA A 105 4.63 -13.74 -7.17
C ALA A 105 5.48 -14.93 -6.69
N ARG A 106 5.44 -16.05 -7.44
CA ARG A 106 6.20 -17.29 -7.15
C ARG A 106 5.93 -17.87 -5.75
N GLY A 107 4.74 -17.63 -5.18
CA GLY A 107 4.38 -18.15 -3.86
C GLY A 107 5.05 -17.43 -2.68
N TYR A 108 5.61 -16.23 -2.89
CA TYR A 108 6.31 -15.48 -1.83
C TYR A 108 5.44 -15.21 -0.60
N TYR A 109 4.14 -14.97 -0.80
CA TYR A 109 3.17 -14.64 0.25
C TYR A 109 2.32 -15.84 0.69
N GLU A 110 2.65 -17.08 0.31
CA GLU A 110 2.01 -18.27 0.88
C GLU A 110 2.08 -18.32 2.42
N PRO A 111 3.21 -17.97 3.07
CA PRO A 111 3.25 -17.92 4.53
C PRO A 111 2.28 -16.88 5.12
N LEU A 112 2.10 -15.72 4.47
CA LEU A 112 1.16 -14.70 4.90
C LEU A 112 -0.29 -15.16 4.71
N LYS A 113 -0.59 -15.79 3.57
CA LYS A 113 -1.90 -16.39 3.29
C LYS A 113 -2.27 -17.42 4.35
N LEU A 114 -1.34 -18.30 4.71
CA LEU A 114 -1.50 -19.28 5.78
C LEU A 114 -1.66 -18.62 7.16
N LEU A 115 -0.92 -17.55 7.44
CA LEU A 115 -1.07 -16.80 8.69
C LEU A 115 -2.47 -16.21 8.83
N ILE A 116 -3.02 -15.62 7.78
CA ILE A 116 -4.40 -15.09 7.76
C ILE A 116 -5.41 -16.22 7.98
N GLN A 117 -5.26 -17.33 7.25
CA GLN A 117 -6.13 -18.51 7.42
C GLN A 117 -6.09 -19.07 8.84
N ASN A 118 -4.91 -19.16 9.44
CA ASN A 118 -4.73 -19.58 10.82
C ASN A 118 -5.41 -18.59 11.78
N GLY A 119 -5.21 -17.28 11.57
CA GLY A 119 -5.87 -16.24 12.37
C GLY A 119 -7.40 -16.34 12.31
N VAL A 120 -7.96 -16.70 11.15
CA VAL A 120 -9.40 -16.96 11.02
C VAL A 120 -9.81 -18.22 11.77
N ARG A 121 -9.10 -19.33 11.58
CA ARG A 121 -9.40 -20.61 12.22
C ARG A 121 -9.37 -20.52 13.76
N GLU A 122 -8.37 -19.83 14.30
CA GLU A 122 -8.21 -19.65 15.75
C GLU A 122 -9.06 -18.49 16.31
N GLY A 123 -9.81 -17.77 15.47
CA GLY A 123 -10.74 -16.71 15.90
C GLY A 123 -10.12 -15.34 16.18
N PHE A 124 -8.83 -15.14 15.91
CA PHE A 124 -8.17 -13.82 16.01
C PHE A 124 -8.60 -12.87 14.88
N ILE A 125 -8.94 -13.41 13.71
CA ILE A 125 -9.47 -12.67 12.56
C ILE A 125 -10.90 -13.14 12.33
N LYS A 126 -11.87 -12.23 12.30
CA LYS A 126 -13.24 -12.60 11.94
C LYS A 126 -13.26 -13.12 10.50
N PRO A 127 -14.03 -14.18 10.16
CA PRO A 127 -14.11 -14.70 8.79
C PRO A 127 -14.39 -13.62 7.73
N ALA A 128 -15.31 -12.69 8.02
CA ALA A 128 -15.61 -11.56 7.14
C ALA A 128 -14.40 -10.64 6.90
N ASN A 129 -13.54 -10.43 7.91
CA ASN A 129 -12.34 -9.59 7.79
C ASN A 129 -11.28 -10.20 6.86
N ALA A 130 -11.33 -11.50 6.56
CA ALA A 130 -10.42 -12.12 5.60
C ALA A 130 -10.57 -11.52 4.19
N SER A 131 -11.75 -10.98 3.86
CA SER A 131 -12.04 -10.32 2.58
C SER A 131 -11.41 -8.92 2.44
N LEU A 132 -10.87 -8.35 3.53
CA LEU A 132 -10.25 -7.01 3.51
C LEU A 132 -8.92 -6.97 2.75
N VAL A 133 -8.34 -8.13 2.46
CA VAL A 133 -7.12 -8.28 1.66
C VAL A 133 -7.31 -9.37 0.61
N THR A 134 -6.83 -9.13 -0.60
CA THR A 134 -6.75 -10.14 -1.67
C THR A 134 -5.29 -10.52 -1.88
N ILE A 135 -4.97 -11.79 -1.64
CA ILE A 135 -3.68 -12.37 -2.05
C ILE A 135 -3.84 -12.82 -3.51
N LEU A 136 -3.25 -12.08 -4.44
CA LEU A 136 -3.36 -12.34 -5.88
C LEU A 136 -2.31 -13.37 -6.30
N ASP A 137 -2.78 -14.58 -6.59
CA ASP A 137 -1.98 -15.68 -7.12
C ASP A 137 -1.61 -15.45 -8.60
N PRO A 138 -0.59 -16.15 -9.14
CA PRO A 138 -0.17 -16.00 -10.53
C PRO A 138 -1.31 -16.22 -11.54
N PRO A 139 -1.56 -15.26 -12.45
CA PRO A 139 -2.58 -15.44 -13.48
C PRO A 139 -2.14 -16.51 -14.49
N SER A 140 -3.11 -17.28 -14.99
CA SER A 140 -2.85 -18.38 -15.92
C SER A 140 -2.26 -17.93 -17.25
N ASP A 141 -2.59 -16.72 -17.70
CA ASP A 141 -2.06 -16.10 -18.93
C ASP A 141 -0.77 -15.29 -18.68
N GLY A 142 -0.30 -15.20 -17.43
CA GLY A 142 0.89 -14.46 -17.03
C GLY A 142 0.73 -12.93 -17.00
N ASP A 143 -0.46 -12.40 -17.34
CA ASP A 143 -0.70 -10.95 -17.37
C ASP A 143 -1.13 -10.43 -15.98
N TRP A 144 -0.12 -10.10 -15.17
CA TRP A 144 -0.32 -9.52 -13.84
C TRP A 144 -1.06 -8.18 -13.86
N GLY A 145 -0.86 -7.36 -14.90
CA GLY A 145 -1.47 -6.04 -14.99
C GLY A 145 -2.98 -6.16 -15.16
N LYS A 146 -3.41 -6.99 -16.11
CA LYS A 146 -4.82 -7.31 -16.35
C LYS A 146 -5.46 -7.96 -15.13
N ALA A 147 -4.81 -8.96 -14.53
CA ALA A 147 -5.32 -9.64 -13.34
C ALA A 147 -5.50 -8.67 -12.16
N LEU A 148 -4.53 -7.79 -11.93
CA LEU A 148 -4.60 -6.77 -10.88
C LEU A 148 -5.73 -5.77 -11.12
N VAL A 149 -5.86 -5.22 -12.33
CA VAL A 149 -6.93 -4.28 -12.69
C VAL A 149 -8.30 -4.93 -12.52
N GLN A 150 -8.45 -6.19 -12.92
CA GLN A 150 -9.68 -6.95 -12.71
C GLN A 150 -10.03 -7.08 -11.23
N VAL A 151 -9.07 -7.52 -10.39
CA VAL A 151 -9.28 -7.63 -8.94
C VAL A 151 -9.68 -6.29 -8.36
N LEU A 152 -8.98 -5.21 -8.69
CA LEU A 152 -9.29 -3.86 -8.19
C LEU A 152 -10.69 -3.39 -8.62
N GLY A 153 -11.11 -3.69 -9.85
CA GLY A 153 -12.42 -3.30 -10.38
C GLY A 153 -13.59 -4.11 -9.79
N THR A 154 -13.33 -5.34 -9.32
CA THR A 154 -14.36 -6.21 -8.73
C THR A 154 -14.28 -6.30 -7.21
N TRP A 155 -13.30 -5.65 -6.59
CA TRP A 155 -13.07 -5.77 -5.15
C TRP A 155 -14.26 -5.21 -4.38
N LYS A 156 -14.87 -6.07 -3.56
CA LYS A 156 -15.87 -5.73 -2.56
C LYS A 156 -15.62 -6.63 -1.35
N PRO A 157 -15.35 -6.07 -0.17
CA PRO A 157 -15.22 -6.88 1.02
C PRO A 157 -16.61 -7.39 1.45
N ASP A 158 -16.61 -8.39 2.30
CA ASP A 158 -17.80 -8.89 2.97
C ASP A 158 -18.51 -7.75 3.73
N GLU A 159 -19.84 -7.71 3.69
CA GLU A 159 -20.62 -6.63 4.33
C GLU A 159 -20.47 -6.58 5.86
N ALA A 160 -20.08 -7.70 6.47
CA ALA A 160 -19.77 -7.81 7.89
C ALA A 160 -18.28 -7.53 8.20
N ALA A 161 -17.46 -7.22 7.20
CA ALA A 161 -16.06 -6.91 7.39
C ALA A 161 -15.87 -5.54 8.03
N GLY A 162 -14.84 -5.45 8.87
CA GLY A 162 -14.47 -4.25 9.60
C GLY A 162 -15.42 -3.87 10.74
N TYR A 163 -15.08 -2.77 11.38
CA TYR A 163 -15.86 -2.12 12.41
C TYR A 163 -16.54 -0.91 11.80
N LYS A 164 -17.82 -0.71 12.14
CA LYS A 164 -18.61 0.45 11.71
C LYS A 164 -18.41 1.62 12.68
N TRP A 165 -17.15 1.96 12.96
CA TRP A 165 -16.82 3.04 13.87
C TRP A 165 -16.83 4.37 13.11
N ASP A 166 -17.55 5.35 13.66
CA ASP A 166 -17.52 6.72 13.16
C ASP A 166 -16.42 7.51 13.87
N TRP A 167 -15.28 7.64 13.19
CA TRP A 167 -14.12 8.37 13.67
C TRP A 167 -14.30 9.90 13.65
N SER A 168 -15.39 10.43 13.09
CA SER A 168 -15.68 11.87 13.15
C SER A 168 -16.14 12.31 14.54
N LEU A 169 -16.67 11.39 15.34
CA LEU A 169 -17.20 11.64 16.69
C LEU A 169 -16.11 11.79 17.76
N THR A 170 -14.85 11.50 17.44
CA THR A 170 -13.73 11.52 18.39
C THR A 170 -12.84 12.76 18.26
N GLN A 171 -13.13 13.66 17.34
CA GLN A 171 -12.42 14.94 17.28
C GLN A 171 -12.94 15.86 18.39
N PRO A 172 -12.05 16.43 19.23
CA PRO A 172 -12.47 17.42 20.22
C PRO A 172 -13.15 18.58 19.50
N SER A 173 -14.24 19.12 20.06
CA SER A 173 -14.80 20.37 19.53
C SER A 173 -13.72 21.45 19.57
N LYS A 174 -13.70 22.37 18.60
CA LYS A 174 -12.73 23.48 18.57
C LYS A 174 -12.62 24.20 19.93
N GLU A 175 -13.71 24.29 20.67
CA GLU A 175 -13.79 24.89 22.02
C GLU A 175 -12.91 24.22 23.08
N SER A 176 -12.55 22.95 22.91
CA SER A 176 -11.75 22.19 23.88
C SER A 176 -10.24 22.29 23.66
N ILE A 177 -9.80 22.78 22.50
CA ILE A 177 -8.38 23.03 22.19
C ILE A 177 -7.93 24.39 22.73
N ASP A 178 -8.85 25.36 22.82
CA ASP A 178 -8.57 26.70 23.36
C ASP A 178 -8.61 26.77 24.91
N ALA A 179 -8.82 25.62 25.57
CA ALA A 179 -8.93 25.50 27.03
C ALA A 179 -7.67 24.95 27.73
N ILE A 180 -6.55 24.76 27.01
CA ILE A 180 -5.24 24.32 27.52
C ILE A 180 -4.17 25.31 27.09
#